data_AF-A0A971CK07-F1
#
_entry.id   AF-A0A971CK07-F1
#
_cell.length_a   1.000
_cell.length_b   1.000
_cell.length_c   1.000
_cell.angle_alpha   90.00
_cell.angle_beta   90.00
_cell.angle_gamma   90.00
#
_symmetry.space_group_name_H-M   'P 1'
#
loop_
_entity.id
_entity.type
_entity.pdbx_description
1 polymer ?
#
loop_
_entity_poly.entity_id
_entity_poly.type
_entity_poly.pdbx_seq_one_letter_code
_entity_poly.pdbx_strand_id
1 'polypeptide(L)'
;SIINAAPYDIDGNPSSFSTTELQRIQNIWKRVAEDYAPFDVDVTTEPPPQEALTRSSSSDQRYGNTVVITPTNFYPNAGGVSYVGVFDNIGDYYKISWVFSNRLSNNEKYIAEACSHENGHSVGLHHQGTTGGTVYYSGHGDWAPIMGNSYQRPVTQWARGEYAGANSQEDQLQIMQQNGLAYYPDDHGDTAEDSTPLAGGALSGYGFIERTNDVDVFRLQIGTGAVSITVNPAPVGPDLKVLAEFYDAGGSRVASSSLANMGAGIAATVPAGTYYLVISGVGSGDPATNGYSDYASLGQYTISGTAPPTVTLAAPTGLRVVH
;
A
#
# COMPACT_ATOMS: atom_id res chain seq x y z
N SER A 1 -3.00 29.54 -21.95
CA SER A 1 -3.82 28.72 -22.88
C SER A 1 -4.76 27.87 -22.04
N ILE A 2 -5.93 27.50 -22.58
CA ILE A 2 -6.86 26.57 -21.93
C ILE A 2 -6.56 25.17 -22.47
N ILE A 3 -6.52 24.16 -21.60
CA ILE A 3 -6.36 22.75 -21.98
C ILE A 3 -7.73 22.09 -21.86
N ASN A 4 -8.20 21.48 -22.95
CA ASN A 4 -9.42 20.68 -22.96
C ASN A 4 -9.04 19.19 -22.92
N ALA A 5 -9.07 18.59 -21.73
CA ALA A 5 -8.77 17.18 -21.54
C ALA A 5 -9.90 16.31 -22.10
N ALA A 6 -9.58 15.44 -23.06
CA ALA A 6 -10.54 14.46 -23.55
C ALA A 6 -10.75 13.37 -22.49
N PRO A 7 -11.94 12.76 -22.42
CA PRO A 7 -12.19 11.60 -21.56
C PRO A 7 -11.24 10.44 -21.87
N TYR A 8 -10.94 9.63 -20.85
CA TYR A 8 -10.29 8.34 -21.06
C TYR A 8 -11.19 7.45 -21.93
N ASP A 9 -10.61 6.85 -22.97
CA ASP A 9 -11.34 6.10 -23.99
C ASP A 9 -10.41 5.06 -24.62
N ILE A 10 -10.81 3.78 -24.60
CA ILE A 10 -10.11 2.65 -25.23
C ILE A 10 -10.95 1.94 -26.28
N ASP A 11 -12.25 2.26 -26.41
CA ASP A 11 -13.17 1.60 -27.34
C ASP A 11 -13.70 2.54 -28.46
N GLY A 12 -13.31 3.82 -28.42
CA GLY A 12 -13.67 4.85 -29.38
C GLY A 12 -14.98 5.58 -29.05
N ASN A 13 -15.53 5.42 -27.84
CA ASN A 13 -16.74 6.10 -27.41
C ASN A 13 -16.48 7.01 -26.18
N PRO A 14 -16.05 8.27 -26.38
CA PRO A 14 -15.69 9.18 -25.29
C PRO A 14 -16.91 9.71 -24.50
N SER A 15 -18.13 9.29 -24.82
CA SER A 15 -19.35 9.74 -24.15
C SER A 15 -19.82 8.81 -23.02
N SER A 16 -19.21 7.64 -22.87
CA SER A 16 -19.55 6.65 -21.84
C SER A 16 -18.39 5.72 -21.57
N PHE A 17 -18.28 5.17 -20.35
CA PHE A 17 -17.34 4.10 -20.07
C PHE A 17 -17.94 2.72 -20.33
N SER A 18 -17.24 1.91 -21.11
CA SER A 18 -17.46 0.47 -21.24
C SER A 18 -17.15 -0.27 -19.93
N THR A 19 -17.64 -1.51 -19.80
CA THR A 19 -17.31 -2.38 -18.67
C THR A 19 -15.80 -2.57 -18.49
N THR A 20 -15.06 -2.70 -19.60
CA THR A 20 -13.61 -2.86 -19.57
C THR A 20 -12.91 -1.61 -19.04
N GLU A 21 -13.38 -0.42 -19.41
CA GLU A 21 -12.82 0.84 -18.90
C GLU A 21 -13.13 1.02 -17.43
N LEU A 22 -14.35 0.72 -16.99
CA LEU A 22 -14.71 0.77 -15.57
C LEU A 22 -13.83 -0.17 -14.74
N GLN A 23 -13.57 -1.38 -15.22
CA GLN A 23 -12.65 -2.31 -14.57
C GLN A 23 -11.22 -1.77 -14.50
N ARG A 24 -10.72 -1.17 -15.60
CA ARG A 24 -9.39 -0.55 -15.63
C ARG A 24 -9.27 0.65 -14.71
N ILE A 25 -10.28 1.51 -14.67
CA ILE A 25 -10.34 2.66 -13.75
C ILE A 25 -10.25 2.17 -12.30
N GLN A 26 -10.99 1.12 -11.95
CA GLN A 26 -10.94 0.53 -10.61
C GLN A 26 -9.57 -0.08 -10.28
N ASN A 27 -8.92 -0.75 -11.23
CA ASN A 27 -7.60 -1.34 -11.00
C ASN A 27 -6.48 -0.29 -10.95
N ILE A 28 -6.58 0.78 -11.77
CA ILE A 28 -5.69 1.94 -11.68
C ILE A 28 -5.82 2.56 -10.30
N TRP A 29 -7.06 2.84 -9.88
CA TRP A 29 -7.35 3.39 -8.54
C TRP A 29 -6.78 2.51 -7.42
N LYS A 30 -6.97 1.18 -7.47
CA LYS A 30 -6.44 0.26 -6.44
C LYS A 30 -4.92 0.32 -6.30
N ARG A 31 -4.19 0.42 -7.41
CA ARG A 31 -2.73 0.51 -7.41
C ARG A 31 -2.26 1.84 -6.82
N VAL A 32 -2.85 2.94 -7.28
CA VAL A 32 -2.52 4.27 -6.75
C VAL A 32 -2.90 4.37 -5.27
N ALA A 33 -4.05 3.82 -4.87
CA ALA A 33 -4.45 3.78 -3.47
C ALA A 33 -3.48 2.95 -2.62
N GLU A 34 -2.95 1.85 -3.14
CA GLU A 34 -1.92 1.06 -2.44
C GLU A 34 -0.61 1.81 -2.30
N ASP A 35 -0.11 2.45 -3.38
CA ASP A 35 1.13 3.23 -3.34
C ASP A 35 1.09 4.34 -2.27
N TYR A 36 -0.09 4.93 -2.02
CA TYR A 36 -0.30 5.98 -1.02
C TYR A 36 -0.92 5.49 0.29
N ALA A 37 -1.17 4.18 0.44
CA ALA A 37 -1.80 3.59 1.62
C ALA A 37 -1.12 3.89 2.96
N PRO A 38 0.22 4.10 3.03
CA PRO A 38 0.86 4.49 4.29
C PRO A 38 0.38 5.84 4.83
N PHE A 39 -0.15 6.72 3.96
CA PHE A 39 -0.48 8.09 4.31
C PHE A 39 -1.97 8.29 4.60
N ASP A 40 -2.28 9.25 5.47
CA ASP A 40 -3.65 9.72 5.75
C ASP A 40 -4.15 10.59 4.59
N VAL A 41 -4.38 9.95 3.44
CA VAL A 41 -4.85 10.58 2.21
C VAL A 41 -5.91 9.71 1.55
N ASP A 42 -7.04 10.32 1.20
CA ASP A 42 -8.09 9.65 0.43
C ASP A 42 -7.76 9.68 -1.07
N VAL A 43 -7.38 8.53 -1.62
CA VAL A 43 -7.28 8.34 -3.07
C VAL A 43 -8.66 7.92 -3.56
N THR A 44 -9.28 8.73 -4.41
CA THR A 44 -10.65 8.49 -4.89
C THR A 44 -10.82 8.73 -6.38
N THR A 45 -11.82 8.07 -6.98
CA THR A 45 -12.30 8.33 -8.34
C THR A 45 -13.57 9.19 -8.38
N GLU A 46 -14.20 9.40 -7.22
CA GLU A 46 -15.31 10.31 -7.07
C GLU A 46 -14.75 11.75 -7.00
N PRO A 47 -15.24 12.69 -7.82
CA PRO A 47 -14.76 14.07 -7.77
C PRO A 47 -15.14 14.70 -6.43
N PRO A 48 -14.17 15.06 -5.57
CA PRO A 48 -14.47 15.80 -4.35
C PRO A 48 -14.91 17.24 -4.71
N PRO A 49 -15.62 17.93 -3.82
CA PRO A 49 -15.92 19.34 -4.05
C PRO A 49 -14.61 20.15 -4.05
N GLN A 50 -14.56 21.23 -4.84
CA GLN A 50 -13.31 21.99 -5.07
C GLN A 50 -12.68 22.49 -3.76
N GLU A 51 -13.49 22.90 -2.79
CA GLU A 51 -13.02 23.35 -1.48
C GLU A 51 -12.33 22.26 -0.65
N ALA A 52 -12.52 20.97 -0.97
CA ALA A 52 -11.78 19.89 -0.34
C ALA A 52 -10.38 19.69 -0.96
N LEU A 53 -10.15 20.24 -2.16
CA LEU A 53 -8.85 20.23 -2.84
C LEU A 53 -8.07 21.52 -2.59
N THR A 54 -8.76 22.65 -2.50
CA THR A 54 -8.14 23.96 -2.31
C THR A 54 -7.55 24.12 -0.91
N ARG A 55 -6.23 24.31 -0.84
CA ARG A 55 -5.59 24.77 0.41
C ARG A 55 -5.77 26.28 0.54
N SER A 56 -6.70 26.71 1.38
CA SER A 56 -7.07 28.13 1.52
C SER A 56 -6.04 28.97 2.30
N SER A 57 -5.26 28.34 3.18
CA SER A 57 -4.25 28.98 4.03
C SER A 57 -3.24 27.95 4.56
N SER A 58 -2.15 28.38 5.19
CA SER A 58 -1.18 27.46 5.79
C SER A 58 -1.76 26.66 6.98
N SER A 59 -2.81 27.16 7.62
CA SER A 59 -3.52 26.44 8.69
C SER A 59 -4.53 25.43 8.17
N ASP A 60 -4.88 25.50 6.87
CA ASP A 60 -5.77 24.56 6.25
C ASP A 60 -5.08 23.20 6.08
N GLN A 61 -5.67 22.17 6.69
CA GLN A 61 -5.18 20.79 6.68
C GLN A 61 -5.98 19.91 5.72
N ARG A 62 -7.01 20.44 5.05
CA ARG A 62 -7.82 19.70 4.08
C ARG A 62 -7.56 20.25 2.69
N TYR A 63 -6.75 19.54 1.92
CA TYR A 63 -6.37 19.89 0.56
C TYR A 63 -5.95 18.65 -0.20
N GLY A 64 -5.80 18.78 -1.51
CA GLY A 64 -5.35 17.67 -2.33
C GLY A 64 -4.89 18.12 -3.71
N ASN A 65 -4.60 17.13 -4.54
CA ASN A 65 -4.18 17.29 -5.92
C ASN A 65 -5.11 16.50 -6.84
N THR A 66 -5.26 16.94 -8.09
CA THR A 66 -6.01 16.19 -9.10
C THR A 66 -5.06 15.54 -10.09
N VAL A 67 -5.14 14.21 -10.26
CA VAL A 67 -4.46 13.50 -11.34
C VAL A 67 -5.44 13.30 -12.50
N VAL A 68 -5.17 13.94 -13.64
CA VAL A 68 -6.02 13.87 -14.84
C VAL A 68 -5.44 12.86 -15.81
N ILE A 69 -6.14 11.74 -16.01
CA ILE A 69 -5.84 10.73 -17.04
C ILE A 69 -6.57 11.11 -18.32
N THR A 70 -5.84 11.35 -19.41
CA THR A 70 -6.42 11.80 -20.68
C THR A 70 -5.61 11.33 -21.88
N PRO A 71 -6.22 11.04 -23.04
CA PRO A 71 -5.48 10.88 -24.29
C PRO A 71 -5.04 12.23 -24.89
N THR A 72 -5.49 13.37 -24.35
CA THR A 72 -5.07 14.71 -24.81
C THR A 72 -3.62 14.97 -24.41
N ASN A 73 -2.70 14.66 -25.32
CA ASN A 73 -1.28 14.94 -25.13
C ASN A 73 -0.93 16.37 -25.56
N PHE A 74 -0.60 17.23 -24.60
CA PHE A 74 -0.10 18.58 -24.84
C PHE A 74 1.38 18.76 -24.45
N TYR A 75 2.01 17.75 -23.85
CA TYR A 75 3.39 17.77 -23.41
C TYR A 75 4.20 16.69 -24.15
N PRO A 76 4.97 17.04 -25.19
CA PRO A 76 5.61 16.05 -26.05
C PRO A 76 6.64 15.19 -25.28
N ASN A 77 6.74 13.91 -25.67
CA ASN A 77 7.72 12.94 -25.17
C ASN A 77 7.60 12.58 -23.68
N ALA A 78 6.41 12.70 -23.07
CA ALA A 78 6.18 12.29 -21.70
C ALA A 78 4.98 11.35 -21.55
N GLY A 79 5.05 10.45 -20.57
CA GLY A 79 3.91 9.64 -20.11
C GLY A 79 2.95 10.42 -19.21
N GLY A 80 3.48 11.42 -18.52
CA GLY A 80 2.75 12.40 -17.72
C GLY A 80 3.59 13.65 -17.46
N VAL A 81 3.03 14.62 -16.74
CA VAL A 81 3.76 15.79 -16.26
C VAL A 81 3.09 16.37 -15.01
N SER A 82 3.90 16.81 -14.06
CA SER A 82 3.45 17.39 -12.80
C SER A 82 4.45 18.44 -12.30
N TYR A 83 3.95 19.39 -11.51
CA TYR A 83 4.83 20.32 -10.79
C TYR A 83 5.39 19.65 -9.54
N VAL A 84 6.63 20.01 -9.18
CA VAL A 84 7.31 19.43 -8.01
C VAL A 84 7.02 20.25 -6.75
N GLY A 85 6.65 19.58 -5.65
CA GLY A 85 6.50 20.19 -4.32
C GLY A 85 5.38 21.24 -4.26
N VAL A 86 4.22 20.89 -4.81
CA VAL A 86 3.06 21.78 -4.89
C VAL A 86 1.82 21.27 -4.16
N PHE A 87 1.86 20.03 -3.66
CA PHE A 87 0.72 19.38 -3.03
C PHE A 87 0.15 20.20 -1.86
N ASP A 88 1.03 20.73 -1.01
CA ASP A 88 0.65 21.57 0.12
C ASP A 88 0.71 23.08 -0.21
N ASN A 89 0.94 23.53 -1.44
CA ASN A 89 0.91 24.99 -1.71
C ASN A 89 -0.47 25.62 -1.40
N ILE A 90 -0.50 26.89 -0.98
CA ILE A 90 -1.75 27.64 -0.84
C ILE A 90 -2.28 27.97 -2.24
N GLY A 91 -3.55 27.67 -2.50
CA GLY A 91 -4.21 27.82 -3.81
C GLY A 91 -4.05 26.62 -4.74
N ASP A 92 -4.63 26.73 -5.94
CA ASP A 92 -4.91 25.55 -6.79
C ASP A 92 -4.08 25.50 -8.07
N TYR A 93 -3.46 26.61 -8.46
CA TYR A 93 -2.99 26.82 -9.83
C TYR A 93 -2.00 25.74 -10.32
N TYR A 94 -1.20 25.17 -9.42
CA TYR A 94 -0.21 24.14 -9.73
C TYR A 94 -0.65 22.72 -9.34
N LYS A 95 -1.79 22.55 -8.68
CA LYS A 95 -2.25 21.27 -8.11
C LYS A 95 -3.03 20.43 -9.13
N ILE A 96 -2.38 20.18 -10.26
CA ILE A 96 -2.85 19.22 -11.26
C ILE A 96 -1.65 18.43 -11.78
N SER A 97 -1.74 17.12 -11.71
CA SER A 97 -0.84 16.17 -12.36
C SER A 97 -1.52 15.60 -13.59
N TRP A 98 -0.79 15.42 -14.69
CA TRP A 98 -1.34 14.97 -15.96
C TRP A 98 -0.75 13.63 -16.35
N VAL A 99 -1.59 12.70 -16.81
CA VAL A 99 -1.18 11.39 -17.31
C VAL A 99 -1.77 11.17 -18.70
N PHE A 100 -0.91 10.90 -19.67
CA PHE A 100 -1.25 10.81 -21.09
C PHE A 100 -1.47 9.35 -21.52
N SER A 101 -2.71 8.86 -21.40
CA SER A 101 -3.02 7.42 -21.58
C SER A 101 -2.59 6.86 -22.95
N ASN A 102 -2.70 7.66 -24.01
CA ASN A 102 -2.28 7.30 -25.36
C ASN A 102 -0.75 7.13 -25.51
N ARG A 103 0.04 7.81 -24.67
CA ARG A 103 1.50 7.64 -24.60
C ARG A 103 1.90 6.40 -23.80
N LEU A 104 1.00 5.91 -22.97
CA LEU A 104 1.16 4.72 -22.14
C LEU A 104 0.51 3.49 -22.78
N SER A 105 0.31 3.50 -24.10
CA SER A 105 -0.34 2.42 -24.88
C SER A 105 -1.73 2.02 -24.37
N ASN A 106 -2.42 2.92 -23.66
CA ASN A 106 -3.63 2.62 -22.89
C ASN A 106 -3.48 1.37 -22.00
N ASN A 107 -2.27 1.11 -21.49
CA ASN A 107 -2.00 -0.02 -20.62
C ASN A 107 -2.40 0.35 -19.18
N GLU A 108 -3.28 -0.44 -18.58
CA GLU A 108 -3.82 -0.23 -17.24
C GLU A 108 -2.72 -0.03 -16.19
N LYS A 109 -1.71 -0.91 -16.18
CA LYS A 109 -0.60 -0.80 -15.23
C LYS A 109 0.22 0.46 -15.49
N TYR A 110 0.57 0.75 -16.74
CA TYR A 110 1.45 1.88 -17.04
C TYR A 110 0.79 3.21 -16.66
N ILE A 111 -0.53 3.31 -16.83
CA ILE A 111 -1.31 4.46 -16.40
C ILE A 111 -1.29 4.58 -14.86
N ALA A 112 -1.45 3.49 -14.13
CA ALA A 112 -1.40 3.51 -12.66
C ALA A 112 -0.03 3.96 -12.14
N GLU A 113 1.05 3.36 -12.62
CA GLU A 113 2.42 3.74 -12.24
C GLU A 113 2.70 5.21 -12.55
N ALA A 114 2.23 5.70 -13.71
CA ALA A 114 2.36 7.11 -14.07
C ALA A 114 1.52 8.01 -13.14
N CYS A 115 0.31 7.62 -12.74
CA CYS A 115 -0.48 8.41 -11.78
C CYS A 115 0.27 8.59 -10.46
N SER A 116 0.83 7.51 -9.92
CA SER A 116 1.60 7.56 -8.68
C SER A 116 2.89 8.36 -8.83
N HIS A 117 3.61 8.19 -9.94
CA HIS A 117 4.81 8.95 -10.28
C HIS A 117 4.55 10.46 -10.39
N GLU A 118 3.55 10.86 -11.16
CA GLU A 118 3.24 12.27 -11.39
C GLU A 118 2.70 12.94 -10.12
N ASN A 119 1.87 12.24 -9.34
CA ASN A 119 1.49 12.76 -8.03
C ASN A 119 2.68 12.75 -7.05
N GLY A 120 3.64 11.83 -7.21
CA GLY A 120 4.89 11.78 -6.46
C GLY A 120 5.70 13.07 -6.62
N HIS A 121 5.75 13.62 -7.83
CA HIS A 121 6.30 14.96 -8.05
C HIS A 121 5.55 16.03 -7.25
N SER A 122 4.21 16.01 -7.26
CA SER A 122 3.39 16.99 -6.52
C SER A 122 3.76 17.02 -5.03
N VAL A 123 4.08 15.87 -4.45
CA VAL A 123 4.55 15.70 -3.06
C VAL A 123 6.07 15.76 -2.89
N GLY A 124 6.78 16.39 -3.85
CA GLY A 124 8.17 16.82 -3.71
C GLY A 124 9.23 15.84 -4.21
N LEU A 125 8.85 14.70 -4.80
CA LEU A 125 9.80 13.68 -5.21
C LEU A 125 10.46 13.97 -6.56
N HIS A 126 11.72 13.58 -6.73
CA HIS A 126 12.41 13.62 -8.02
C HIS A 126 12.64 12.22 -8.59
N HIS A 127 13.04 12.15 -9.85
CA HIS A 127 13.29 10.88 -10.52
C HIS A 127 14.37 10.06 -9.82
N GLN A 128 14.12 8.75 -9.72
CA GLN A 128 15.10 7.75 -9.30
C GLN A 128 15.83 7.24 -10.55
N GLY A 129 17.04 7.75 -10.77
CA GLY A 129 17.89 7.40 -11.90
C GLY A 129 19.21 6.76 -11.47
N THR A 130 20.18 6.68 -12.38
CA THR A 130 21.53 6.19 -12.08
C THR A 130 22.62 7.20 -12.41
N THR A 131 23.77 7.09 -11.74
CA THR A 131 24.96 7.92 -11.97
C THR A 131 25.56 7.70 -13.37
N GLY A 132 25.18 6.60 -14.05
CA GLY A 132 25.51 6.33 -15.45
C GLY A 132 24.70 7.15 -16.47
N GLY A 133 23.80 8.03 -16.03
CA GLY A 133 23.02 8.93 -16.88
C GLY A 133 21.62 8.42 -17.25
N THR A 134 21.19 7.28 -16.72
CA THR A 134 19.80 6.83 -16.85
C THR A 134 18.91 7.71 -15.99
N VAL A 135 17.95 8.43 -16.59
CA VAL A 135 17.03 9.32 -15.87
C VAL A 135 16.01 8.53 -15.06
N TYR A 136 15.45 7.45 -15.64
CA TYR A 136 14.43 6.61 -15.01
C TYR A 136 14.98 5.20 -14.85
N TYR A 137 15.35 4.82 -13.63
CA TYR A 137 15.86 3.49 -13.35
C TYR A 137 14.76 2.44 -13.49
N SER A 138 14.99 1.42 -14.31
CA SER A 138 14.00 0.36 -14.59
C SER A 138 13.97 -0.77 -13.54
N GLY A 139 14.62 -0.55 -12.39
CA GLY A 139 14.72 -1.55 -11.35
C GLY A 139 15.59 -2.76 -11.70
N HIS A 140 15.56 -3.75 -10.82
CA HIS A 140 16.29 -5.01 -10.94
C HIS A 140 15.52 -6.13 -10.24
N GLY A 141 15.80 -7.38 -10.59
CA GLY A 141 15.01 -8.50 -10.09
C GLY A 141 13.51 -8.33 -10.39
N ASP A 142 12.70 -8.39 -9.35
CA ASP A 142 11.25 -8.21 -9.37
C ASP A 142 10.80 -6.78 -8.97
N TRP A 143 11.75 -5.89 -8.65
CA TRP A 143 11.49 -4.58 -8.04
C TRP A 143 11.90 -3.40 -8.92
N ALA A 144 11.16 -2.28 -8.85
CA ALA A 144 11.57 -0.97 -9.35
C ALA A 144 11.05 0.18 -8.45
N PRO A 145 11.75 1.33 -8.42
CA PRO A 145 11.24 2.52 -7.74
C PRO A 145 10.09 3.16 -8.55
N ILE A 146 9.03 3.62 -7.88
CA ILE A 146 7.89 4.33 -8.50
C ILE A 146 8.35 5.58 -9.25
N MET A 147 9.29 6.35 -8.65
CA MET A 147 9.89 7.53 -9.30
C MET A 147 10.92 7.18 -10.38
N GLY A 148 11.07 5.91 -10.75
CA GLY A 148 11.87 5.43 -11.88
C GLY A 148 10.99 5.03 -13.08
N ASN A 149 11.29 3.88 -13.67
CA ASN A 149 10.48 3.26 -14.74
C ASN A 149 10.01 1.87 -14.28
N SER A 150 8.92 1.84 -13.53
CA SER A 150 8.38 0.68 -12.82
C SER A 150 7.43 -0.20 -13.64
N TYR A 151 7.06 0.23 -14.84
CA TYR A 151 6.03 -0.35 -15.71
C TYR A 151 6.05 -1.88 -15.86
N GLN A 152 7.24 -2.50 -15.84
CA GLN A 152 7.43 -3.92 -16.11
C GLN A 152 7.78 -4.76 -14.87
N ARG A 153 7.87 -4.16 -13.67
CA ARG A 153 8.26 -4.87 -12.45
C ARG A 153 7.05 -5.24 -11.60
N PRO A 154 6.93 -6.48 -11.10
CA PRO A 154 5.77 -6.87 -10.30
C PRO A 154 5.70 -6.18 -8.93
N VAL A 155 6.84 -5.79 -8.34
CA VAL A 155 6.92 -5.00 -7.10
C VAL A 155 7.42 -3.61 -7.45
N THR A 156 6.71 -2.60 -6.97
CA THR A 156 6.95 -1.19 -7.27
C THR A 156 6.77 -0.43 -5.97
N GLN A 157 7.76 0.32 -5.51
CA GLN A 157 7.69 0.97 -4.19
C GLN A 157 8.35 2.35 -4.22
N TRP A 158 8.08 3.18 -3.21
CA TRP A 158 8.92 4.33 -2.90
C TRP A 158 10.34 3.88 -2.55
N ALA A 159 11.33 4.74 -2.78
CA ALA A 159 12.74 4.36 -2.64
C ALA A 159 13.55 5.40 -1.90
N ARG A 160 14.66 4.96 -1.28
CA ARG A 160 15.65 5.83 -0.65
C ARG A 160 17.05 5.77 -1.28
N GLY A 161 17.13 5.38 -2.56
CA GLY A 161 18.40 5.35 -3.30
C GLY A 161 19.34 4.18 -2.96
N GLU A 162 18.80 3.07 -2.45
CA GLU A 162 19.62 1.93 -1.99
C GLU A 162 20.18 1.05 -3.12
N TYR A 163 19.66 1.19 -4.34
CA TYR A 163 20.09 0.40 -5.47
C TYR A 163 21.45 0.86 -6.01
N ALA A 164 22.20 -0.06 -6.61
CA ALA A 164 23.54 0.22 -7.10
C ALA A 164 23.54 1.38 -8.11
N GLY A 165 24.35 2.39 -7.82
CA GLY A 165 24.55 3.54 -8.70
C GLY A 165 23.38 4.52 -8.71
N ALA A 166 22.47 4.51 -7.73
CA ALA A 166 21.46 5.55 -7.57
C ALA A 166 22.08 6.95 -7.60
N ASN A 167 21.52 7.84 -8.41
CA ASN A 167 21.95 9.25 -8.49
C ASN A 167 21.17 10.18 -7.55
N SER A 168 20.14 9.66 -6.89
CA SER A 168 19.36 10.31 -5.86
C SER A 168 19.42 9.45 -4.59
N GLN A 169 19.48 10.11 -3.43
CA GLN A 169 19.44 9.50 -2.09
C GLN A 169 18.27 10.11 -1.29
N GLU A 170 17.23 10.55 -2.00
CA GLU A 170 16.01 11.08 -1.41
C GLU A 170 15.32 10.02 -0.56
N ASP A 171 15.15 10.27 0.73
CA ASP A 171 14.22 9.52 1.56
C ASP A 171 12.79 9.94 1.16
N GLN A 172 12.22 9.24 0.19
CA GLN A 172 10.96 9.64 -0.44
C GLN A 172 9.79 9.66 0.54
N LEU A 173 9.67 8.68 1.42
CA LEU A 173 8.66 8.67 2.47
C LEU A 173 8.77 9.90 3.37
N GLN A 174 9.98 10.27 3.79
CA GLN A 174 10.21 11.48 4.59
C GLN A 174 9.85 12.77 3.81
N ILE A 175 10.22 12.85 2.53
CA ILE A 175 9.91 14.02 1.69
C ILE A 175 8.41 14.18 1.50
N MET A 176 7.67 13.09 1.29
CA MET A 176 6.21 13.11 1.19
C MET A 176 5.58 13.70 2.45
N GLN A 177 6.08 13.33 3.64
CA GLN A 177 5.64 13.94 4.91
C GLN A 177 5.91 15.44 4.99
N GLN A 178 7.07 15.87 4.51
CA GLN A 178 7.44 17.29 4.49
C GLN A 178 6.61 18.11 3.49
N ASN A 179 5.93 17.46 2.54
CA ASN A 179 5.14 18.08 1.47
C ASN A 179 3.63 17.78 1.59
N GLY A 180 3.16 17.52 2.81
CA GLY A 180 1.72 17.52 3.14
C GLY A 180 1.06 16.16 3.32
N LEU A 181 1.79 15.05 3.22
CA LEU A 181 1.24 13.72 3.48
C LEU A 181 1.62 13.21 4.88
N ALA A 182 0.70 13.34 5.84
CA ALA A 182 0.88 12.69 7.14
C ALA A 182 0.76 11.16 6.99
N TYR A 183 1.47 10.38 7.82
CA TYR A 183 1.18 8.94 7.91
C TYR A 183 -0.21 8.71 8.48
N TYR A 184 -0.80 7.57 8.13
CA TYR A 184 -1.96 7.06 8.83
C TYR A 184 -1.62 6.91 10.34
N PRO A 185 -2.59 7.10 11.25
CA PRO A 185 -2.42 6.66 12.63
C PRO A 185 -2.32 5.14 12.69
N ASP A 186 -1.44 4.64 13.55
CA ASP A 186 -1.34 3.20 13.87
C ASP A 186 -2.74 2.62 14.21
N ASP A 187 -3.10 1.53 13.54
CA ASP A 187 -4.39 0.85 13.67
C ASP A 187 -4.36 -0.36 14.62
N HIS A 188 -3.18 -0.90 14.94
CA HIS A 188 -3.00 -2.04 15.82
C HIS A 188 -1.72 -1.95 16.67
N GLY A 189 -1.85 -2.18 17.98
CA GLY A 189 -0.71 -2.08 18.88
C GLY A 189 0.47 -3.02 18.57
N ASP A 190 1.67 -2.49 18.79
CA ASP A 190 2.98 -3.11 18.56
C ASP A 190 3.38 -4.23 19.54
N THR A 191 2.58 -4.47 20.58
CA THR A 191 2.97 -5.33 21.70
C THR A 191 1.89 -6.34 22.09
N ALA A 192 2.28 -7.30 22.94
CA ALA A 192 1.31 -8.23 23.51
C ALA A 192 0.28 -7.51 24.40
N GLU A 193 0.68 -6.43 25.08
CA GLU A 193 -0.19 -5.67 25.99
C GLU A 193 -1.31 -4.90 25.29
N ASP A 194 -1.04 -4.31 24.12
CA ASP A 194 -1.97 -3.50 23.32
C ASP A 194 -2.53 -4.25 22.10
N SER A 195 -2.18 -5.52 21.94
CA SER A 195 -2.65 -6.40 20.87
C SER A 195 -4.17 -6.38 20.62
N THR A 196 -4.52 -6.47 19.33
CA THR A 196 -5.91 -6.52 18.86
C THR A 196 -6.50 -7.93 18.98
N PRO A 197 -7.68 -8.14 19.59
CA PRO A 197 -8.27 -9.48 19.67
C PRO A 197 -8.70 -10.02 18.30
N LEU A 198 -8.19 -11.20 17.91
CA LEU A 198 -8.62 -11.95 16.72
C LEU A 198 -9.32 -13.25 17.18
N ALA A 199 -10.64 -13.18 17.34
CA ALA A 199 -11.44 -14.21 17.99
C ALA A 199 -12.35 -14.98 17.00
N GLY A 200 -12.75 -16.19 17.40
CA GLY A 200 -13.68 -17.04 16.65
C GLY A 200 -13.02 -18.30 16.08
N GLY A 201 -13.84 -19.26 15.65
CA GLY A 201 -13.35 -20.47 14.96
C GLY A 201 -12.93 -20.19 13.51
N ALA A 202 -13.54 -19.18 12.88
CA ALA A 202 -13.11 -18.59 11.62
C ALA A 202 -12.52 -17.21 11.93
N LEU A 203 -11.22 -17.06 11.65
CA LEU A 203 -10.47 -15.83 11.89
C LEU A 203 -10.67 -14.88 10.71
N SER A 204 -10.94 -13.61 11.01
CA SER A 204 -11.05 -12.55 10.02
C SER A 204 -10.56 -11.24 10.63
N GLY A 205 -9.69 -10.53 9.91
CA GLY A 205 -9.14 -9.24 10.29
C GLY A 205 -8.58 -8.52 9.07
N TYR A 206 -8.14 -7.30 9.28
CA TYR A 206 -7.43 -6.46 8.31
C TYR A 206 -6.60 -5.47 9.10
N GLY A 207 -5.61 -4.87 8.47
CA GLY A 207 -4.80 -3.79 9.04
C GLY A 207 -3.92 -3.13 7.98
N PHE A 208 -3.09 -2.19 8.40
CA PHE A 208 -2.21 -1.42 7.52
C PHE A 208 -0.83 -1.28 8.15
N ILE A 209 0.20 -1.80 7.47
CA ILE A 209 1.57 -1.48 7.84
C ILE A 209 1.93 -0.13 7.24
N GLU A 210 1.88 0.93 8.04
CA GLU A 210 2.00 2.31 7.59
C GLU A 210 3.44 2.85 7.73
N ARG A 211 4.31 2.15 8.49
CA ARG A 211 5.73 2.51 8.66
C ARG A 211 6.65 1.30 8.63
N THR A 212 7.92 1.53 8.27
CA THR A 212 8.93 0.46 8.20
C THR A 212 9.12 -0.30 9.52
N ASN A 213 8.86 0.36 10.65
CA ASN A 213 9.04 -0.20 11.99
C ASN A 213 7.71 -0.53 12.69
N ASP A 214 6.60 -0.42 11.98
CA ASP A 214 5.28 -0.76 12.48
C ASP A 214 5.08 -2.29 12.47
N VAL A 215 4.40 -2.78 13.50
CA VAL A 215 4.19 -4.21 13.76
C VAL A 215 2.82 -4.45 14.37
N ASP A 216 1.88 -4.95 13.57
CA ASP A 216 0.56 -5.26 14.10
C ASP A 216 0.54 -6.57 14.90
N VAL A 217 0.15 -6.48 16.19
CA VAL A 217 0.01 -7.65 17.06
C VAL A 217 -1.46 -7.99 17.30
N PHE A 218 -1.82 -9.23 16.97
CA PHE A 218 -3.15 -9.79 17.23
C PHE A 218 -3.09 -10.88 18.30
N ARG A 219 -4.02 -10.84 19.27
CA ARG A 219 -4.15 -11.88 20.30
C ARG A 219 -5.23 -12.88 19.95
N LEU A 220 -4.89 -14.16 20.06
CA LEU A 220 -5.79 -15.29 19.85
C LEU A 220 -5.90 -16.12 21.12
N GLN A 221 -7.14 -16.49 21.48
CA GLN A 221 -7.41 -17.49 22.50
C GLN A 221 -7.90 -18.78 21.85
N ILE A 222 -7.05 -19.81 21.84
CA ILE A 222 -7.27 -21.01 21.04
C ILE A 222 -7.38 -22.26 21.92
N GLY A 223 -8.20 -23.22 21.47
CA GLY A 223 -8.21 -24.59 22.00
C GLY A 223 -7.06 -25.42 21.43
N THR A 224 -6.89 -26.65 21.94
CA THR A 224 -5.89 -27.58 21.41
C THR A 224 -6.24 -28.01 20.00
N GLY A 225 -5.33 -27.87 19.04
CA GLY A 225 -5.53 -28.34 17.68
C GLY A 225 -4.73 -27.58 16.63
N ALA A 226 -5.16 -27.72 15.38
CA ALA A 226 -4.52 -27.09 14.23
C ALA A 226 -4.98 -25.65 14.05
N VAL A 227 -4.01 -24.75 13.86
CA VAL A 227 -4.19 -23.34 13.48
C VAL A 227 -3.71 -23.18 12.05
N SER A 228 -4.50 -22.48 11.23
CA SER A 228 -4.15 -22.11 9.85
C SER A 228 -4.55 -20.65 9.63
N ILE A 229 -3.58 -19.80 9.35
CA ILE A 229 -3.80 -18.35 9.13
C ILE A 229 -3.15 -17.98 7.81
N THR A 230 -3.85 -17.20 7.00
CA THR A 230 -3.35 -16.56 5.78
C THR A 230 -3.48 -15.06 5.94
N VAL A 231 -2.39 -14.35 5.63
CA VAL A 231 -2.35 -12.89 5.57
C VAL A 231 -2.05 -12.50 4.12
N ASN A 232 -2.99 -11.81 3.48
CA ASN A 232 -2.87 -11.38 2.10
C ASN A 232 -2.68 -9.86 2.05
N PRO A 233 -1.64 -9.35 1.34
CA PRO A 233 -1.54 -7.93 1.05
C PRO A 233 -2.61 -7.52 0.04
N ALA A 234 -2.56 -6.28 -0.45
CA ALA A 234 -3.46 -5.81 -1.49
C ALA A 234 -3.52 -6.77 -2.70
N PRO A 235 -4.73 -7.06 -3.23
CA PRO A 235 -4.88 -8.04 -4.30
C PRO A 235 -4.34 -7.56 -5.66
N VAL A 236 -4.10 -6.26 -5.82
CA VAL A 236 -3.67 -5.64 -7.08
C VAL A 236 -2.54 -4.66 -6.81
N GLY A 237 -1.33 -5.00 -7.25
CA GLY A 237 -0.14 -4.17 -7.03
C GLY A 237 0.23 -4.00 -5.56
N PRO A 238 0.40 -5.10 -4.80
CA PRO A 238 0.81 -4.99 -3.41
C PRO A 238 2.22 -4.40 -3.30
N ASP A 239 2.35 -3.44 -2.40
CA ASP A 239 3.65 -2.88 -2.00
C ASP A 239 4.17 -3.61 -0.76
N LEU A 240 3.26 -3.97 0.16
CA LEU A 240 3.57 -4.75 1.34
C LEU A 240 3.95 -6.20 0.99
N LYS A 241 5.19 -6.58 1.33
CA LYS A 241 5.58 -7.97 1.48
C LYS A 241 5.47 -8.37 2.95
N VAL A 242 4.55 -9.27 3.24
CA VAL A 242 4.15 -9.64 4.61
C VAL A 242 5.08 -10.67 5.20
N LEU A 243 5.57 -10.40 6.42
CA LEU A 243 6.04 -11.41 7.36
C LEU A 243 4.95 -11.63 8.42
N ALA A 244 4.60 -12.90 8.66
CA ALA A 244 3.77 -13.28 9.78
C ALA A 244 4.56 -14.19 10.72
N GLU A 245 4.54 -13.89 12.00
CA GLU A 245 5.15 -14.70 13.05
C GLU A 245 4.10 -15.05 14.11
N PHE A 246 4.16 -16.27 14.63
CA PHE A 246 3.19 -16.77 15.59
C PHE A 246 3.91 -17.17 16.87
N TYR A 247 3.53 -16.54 17.98
CA TYR A 247 4.16 -16.67 19.29
C TYR A 247 3.20 -17.25 20.32
N ASP A 248 3.74 -18.00 21.28
CA ASP A 248 3.00 -18.36 22.48
C ASP A 248 2.98 -17.23 23.52
N ALA A 249 2.21 -17.41 24.59
CA ALA A 249 2.11 -16.44 25.69
C ALA A 249 3.44 -16.18 26.44
N GLY A 250 4.44 -17.05 26.29
CA GLY A 250 5.77 -16.89 26.87
C GLY A 250 6.75 -16.14 25.97
N GLY A 251 6.31 -15.71 24.77
CA GLY A 251 7.16 -15.04 23.77
C GLY A 251 8.01 -15.99 22.94
N SER A 252 7.76 -17.31 22.99
CA SER A 252 8.47 -18.26 22.13
C SER A 252 7.79 -18.34 20.76
N ARG A 253 8.58 -18.22 19.69
CA ARG A 253 8.07 -18.33 18.31
C ARG A 253 7.72 -19.78 17.99
N VAL A 254 6.45 -20.01 17.70
CA VAL A 254 5.86 -21.31 17.34
C VAL A 254 5.98 -21.57 15.84
N ALA A 255 5.72 -20.55 15.03
CA ALA A 255 5.78 -20.62 13.57
C ALA A 255 6.12 -19.25 12.96
N SER A 256 6.57 -19.26 11.72
CA SER A 256 6.85 -18.08 10.90
C SER A 256 6.52 -18.39 9.44
N SER A 257 6.08 -17.39 8.69
CA SER A 257 5.73 -17.54 7.29
C SER A 257 6.96 -17.76 6.39
N SER A 258 6.72 -18.34 5.22
CA SER A 258 7.70 -18.30 4.13
C SER A 258 7.79 -16.88 3.57
N LEU A 259 8.99 -16.47 3.15
CA LEU A 259 9.24 -15.18 2.47
C LEU A 259 9.29 -15.31 0.94
N ALA A 260 8.79 -16.41 0.38
CA ALA A 260 8.85 -16.68 -1.06
C ALA A 260 7.81 -15.87 -1.88
N ASN A 261 6.74 -15.39 -1.25
CA ASN A 261 5.66 -14.65 -1.88
C ASN A 261 5.41 -13.33 -1.13
N MET A 262 4.56 -12.46 -1.69
CA MET A 262 4.14 -11.20 -1.05
C MET A 262 3.25 -11.44 0.18
N GLY A 263 2.42 -12.50 0.16
CA GLY A 263 1.58 -12.88 1.30
C GLY A 263 2.22 -13.90 2.22
N ALA A 264 1.64 -14.03 3.41
CA ALA A 264 2.15 -14.89 4.48
C ALA A 264 1.13 -15.97 4.86
N GLY A 265 1.64 -17.11 5.36
CA GLY A 265 0.83 -18.22 5.85
C GLY A 265 1.46 -18.85 7.09
N ILE A 266 0.61 -19.14 8.08
CA ILE A 266 0.96 -19.84 9.32
C ILE A 266 0.17 -21.13 9.39
N ALA A 267 0.87 -22.23 9.64
CA ALA A 267 0.27 -23.51 9.97
C ALA A 267 0.99 -24.13 11.17
N ALA A 268 0.24 -24.42 12.24
CA ALA A 268 0.79 -25.00 13.47
C ALA A 268 -0.23 -25.93 14.13
N THR A 269 0.25 -26.85 14.97
CA THR A 269 -0.60 -27.59 15.92
C THR A 269 -0.14 -27.27 17.32
N VAL A 270 -1.06 -26.80 18.15
CA VAL A 270 -0.74 -26.10 19.40
C VAL A 270 -1.65 -26.55 20.53
N PRO A 271 -1.15 -26.57 21.78
CA PRO A 271 -2.00 -26.72 22.97
C PRO A 271 -2.96 -25.54 23.13
N ALA A 272 -4.06 -25.77 23.86
CA ALA A 272 -4.94 -24.69 24.29
C ALA A 272 -4.16 -23.62 25.06
N GLY A 273 -4.38 -22.34 24.72
CA GLY A 273 -3.63 -21.24 25.31
C GLY A 273 -3.87 -19.91 24.61
N THR A 274 -3.09 -18.92 25.02
CA THR A 274 -3.04 -17.59 24.40
C THR A 274 -1.84 -17.52 23.47
N TYR A 275 -2.06 -16.99 22.28
CA TYR A 275 -1.04 -16.85 21.24
C TYR A 275 -1.15 -15.47 20.60
N TYR A 276 -0.08 -15.06 19.95
CA TYR A 276 0.02 -13.78 19.27
C TYR A 276 0.43 -14.01 17.82
N LEU A 277 -0.33 -13.44 16.90
CA LEU A 277 0.06 -13.28 15.50
C LEU A 277 0.67 -11.89 15.37
N VAL A 278 1.90 -11.83 14.89
CA VAL A 278 2.66 -10.60 14.68
C VAL A 278 2.84 -10.43 13.18
N ILE A 279 2.44 -9.28 12.64
CA ILE A 279 2.47 -8.97 11.21
C ILE A 279 3.38 -7.77 11.00
N SER A 280 4.25 -7.83 9.99
CA SER A 280 5.11 -6.69 9.62
C SER A 280 5.50 -6.74 8.14
N GLY A 281 6.05 -5.63 7.65
CA GLY A 281 6.65 -5.53 6.33
C GLY A 281 8.11 -6.01 6.30
N VAL A 282 8.51 -6.69 5.22
CA VAL A 282 9.91 -7.14 5.02
C VAL A 282 10.42 -6.89 3.61
N GLY A 283 11.74 -6.80 3.48
CA GLY A 283 12.41 -6.75 2.18
C GLY A 283 12.54 -8.12 1.49
N SER A 284 13.24 -8.12 0.36
CA SER A 284 13.57 -9.33 -0.40
C SER A 284 14.96 -9.17 -1.03
N GLY A 285 15.88 -10.09 -0.81
CA GLY A 285 17.22 -10.03 -1.41
C GLY A 285 18.10 -8.89 -0.91
N ASP A 286 19.06 -8.47 -1.73
CA ASP A 286 19.96 -7.34 -1.50
C ASP A 286 19.50 -6.14 -2.36
N PRO A 287 19.14 -5.00 -1.73
CA PRO A 287 18.70 -3.79 -2.44
C PRO A 287 19.67 -3.26 -3.50
N ALA A 288 20.97 -3.55 -3.35
CA ALA A 288 21.97 -3.10 -4.29
C ALA A 288 21.96 -3.92 -5.60
N THR A 289 21.40 -5.13 -5.61
CA THR A 289 21.65 -6.08 -6.72
C THR A 289 20.43 -6.85 -7.22
N ASN A 290 19.62 -7.43 -6.32
CA ASN A 290 18.60 -8.41 -6.69
C ASN A 290 17.32 -8.29 -5.88
N GLY A 291 17.07 -7.13 -5.26
CA GLY A 291 16.10 -7.01 -4.19
C GLY A 291 15.72 -5.60 -3.77
N TYR A 292 15.14 -5.50 -2.59
CA TYR A 292 14.71 -4.26 -1.95
C TYR A 292 14.70 -4.45 -0.43
N SER A 293 14.85 -3.36 0.31
CA SER A 293 14.80 -3.40 1.77
C SER A 293 13.35 -3.39 2.25
N ASP A 294 13.13 -3.46 3.56
CA ASP A 294 11.83 -3.26 4.18
C ASP A 294 11.33 -1.80 4.12
N TYR A 295 12.17 -0.84 3.70
CA TYR A 295 11.90 0.61 3.74
C TYR A 295 10.49 0.99 3.30
N ALA A 296 10.04 0.50 2.15
CA ALA A 296 8.74 0.81 1.57
C ALA A 296 7.89 -0.46 1.34
N SER A 297 8.16 -1.53 2.09
CA SER A 297 7.26 -2.68 2.19
C SER A 297 6.13 -2.35 3.15
N LEU A 298 5.25 -1.46 2.71
CA LEU A 298 4.16 -0.86 3.47
C LEU A 298 2.85 -1.06 2.71
N GLY A 299 1.71 -1.01 3.41
CA GLY A 299 0.40 -1.12 2.77
C GLY A 299 -0.60 -1.98 3.54
N GLN A 300 -1.74 -2.22 2.93
CA GLN A 300 -2.85 -2.91 3.57
C GLN A 300 -2.70 -4.44 3.53
N TYR A 301 -3.31 -5.11 4.50
CA TYR A 301 -3.48 -6.56 4.43
C TYR A 301 -4.83 -7.02 5.00
N THR A 302 -5.17 -8.27 4.70
CA THR A 302 -6.33 -8.97 5.25
C THR A 302 -5.90 -10.29 5.87
N ILE A 303 -6.51 -10.63 7.00
CA ILE A 303 -6.31 -11.89 7.72
C ILE A 303 -7.52 -12.78 7.50
N SER A 304 -7.26 -14.05 7.19
CA SER A 304 -8.29 -15.09 7.16
C SER A 304 -7.72 -16.40 7.71
N GLY A 305 -8.54 -17.24 8.33
CA GLY A 305 -8.04 -18.51 8.81
C GLY A 305 -8.99 -19.27 9.70
N THR A 306 -8.46 -20.31 10.35
CA THR A 306 -9.15 -21.09 11.35
C THR A 306 -8.25 -21.35 12.55
N ALA A 307 -8.87 -21.34 13.72
CA ALA A 307 -8.27 -21.78 14.96
C ALA A 307 -9.26 -22.64 15.75
N PRO A 308 -8.80 -23.63 16.54
CA PRO A 308 -9.70 -24.42 17.36
C PRO A 308 -10.38 -23.49 18.38
N PRO A 309 -11.71 -23.53 18.51
CA PRO A 309 -12.40 -22.71 19.50
C PRO A 309 -11.95 -23.11 20.91
N THR A 310 -11.93 -22.14 21.82
CA THR A 310 -11.75 -22.44 23.24
C THR A 310 -12.96 -23.23 23.74
N VAL A 311 -12.72 -24.39 24.35
CA VAL A 311 -13.79 -25.15 24.98
C VAL A 311 -14.11 -24.48 26.33
N THR A 312 -15.11 -23.61 26.35
CA THR A 312 -15.77 -23.24 27.61
C THR A 312 -16.71 -24.39 27.99
N LEU A 313 -16.31 -25.21 28.96
CA LEU A 313 -17.25 -26.11 29.62
C LEU A 313 -18.39 -25.27 30.21
N ALA A 314 -19.63 -25.54 29.82
CA ALA A 314 -20.78 -24.94 30.48
C ALA A 314 -20.72 -25.29 31.97
N ALA A 315 -20.93 -24.29 32.85
CA ALA A 315 -21.00 -24.53 34.28
C ALA A 315 -22.08 -25.59 34.56
N PRO A 316 -21.83 -26.60 35.44
CA PRO A 316 -22.86 -27.55 35.83
C PRO A 316 -24.09 -26.81 36.36
N THR A 317 -25.28 -27.07 35.81
CA THR A 317 -26.50 -26.32 36.13
C THR A 317 -27.18 -26.76 37.43
N GLY A 318 -26.63 -27.75 38.13
CA GLY A 318 -27.05 -28.11 39.49
C GLY A 318 -26.84 -29.57 39.85
N LEU A 319 -26.74 -29.82 41.15
CA LEU A 319 -26.78 -31.14 41.77
C LEU A 319 -28.14 -31.30 42.46
N ARG A 320 -28.97 -32.26 42.02
CA ARG A 320 -30.24 -32.60 42.69
C ARG A 320 -30.02 -33.76 43.66
N VAL A 321 -30.13 -33.49 44.96
CA VAL A 321 -30.24 -34.52 46.00
C VAL A 321 -31.73 -34.72 46.30
N VAL A 322 -32.20 -35.97 46.24
CA VAL A 322 -33.57 -36.36 46.57
C VAL A 322 -33.57 -37.24 47.81
N HIS A 323 -34.56 -37.04 48.68
CA HIS A 323 -34.89 -37.88 49.83
C HIS A 323 -36.15 -38.67 49.54
#